data_AF-A0A660TA32-F1
#
_entry.id   AF-A0A660TA32-F1
#
_cell.length_a   1.000
_cell.length_b   1.000
_cell.length_c   1.000
_cell.angle_alpha   90.00
_cell.angle_beta   90.00
_cell.angle_gamma   90.00
#
_symmetry.space_group_name_H-M   'P 1'
#
loop_
_entity.id
_entity.type
_entity.pdbx_description
1 polymer ?
#
loop_
_entity_poly.entity_id
_entity_poly.type
_entity_poly.pdbx_seq_one_letter_code
_entity_poly.pdbx_strand_id
1 'polypeptide(L)' 'MISKRIAVVDYKAGNLKSVETSLKYLGADFFISKEPGKVLKADSLIIPGVGEARAAMENL' A
#
# COMPACT_ATOMS: atom_id res chain seq x y z
N MET A 1 -15.91 15.71 -7.38
CA MET A 1 -15.45 14.96 -6.19
C MET A 1 -14.07 14.42 -6.50
N ILE A 2 -13.05 14.82 -5.74
CA ILE A 2 -11.72 14.20 -5.84
C ILE A 2 -11.85 12.83 -5.17
N SER A 3 -11.76 11.75 -5.95
CA SER A 3 -11.69 10.39 -5.43
C SER A 3 -10.35 10.27 -4.70
N LYS A 4 -10.37 10.08 -3.38
CA LYS A 4 -9.13 9.89 -2.62
C LYS A 4 -8.50 8.56 -3.01
N ARG A 5 -7.37 8.62 -3.70
CA ARG A 5 -6.68 7.43 -4.20
C ARG A 5 -5.59 7.00 -3.22
N ILE A 6 -5.64 5.74 -2.81
CA ILE A 6 -4.74 5.15 -1.82
C ILE A 6 -3.59 4.42 -2.52
N ALA A 7 -2.35 4.77 -2.19
CA ALA A 7 -1.18 3.98 -2.58
C ALA A 7 -0.95 2.87 -1.54
N VAL A 8 -0.78 1.64 -1.99
CA VAL A 8 -0.30 0.52 -1.18
C VAL A 8 1.12 0.19 -1.63
N VAL A 9 2.09 0.31 -0.73
CA VAL A 9 3.50 0.04 -1.07
C VAL A 9 3.74 -1.46 -1.15
N ASP A 10 4.18 -1.93 -2.32
CA ASP A 10 4.69 -3.29 -2.47
C ASP A 10 6.19 -3.32 -2.17
N TYR A 11 6.53 -3.68 -0.92
CA TYR A 11 7.91 -3.87 -0.47
C TYR A 11 8.22 -5.36 -0.16
N LYS A 12 7.48 -6.30 -0.77
CA LYS A 12 7.52 -7.75 -0.45
C LYS A 12 7.01 -8.13 0.95
N ALA A 13 6.16 -7.31 1.54
CA ALA A 13 5.50 -7.62 2.81
C ALA A 13 4.50 -8.78 2.67
N GLY A 14 4.46 -9.68 3.65
CA GLY A 14 3.63 -10.89 3.62
C GLY A 14 2.11 -10.67 3.63
N ASN A 15 1.60 -9.45 3.85
CA ASN A 15 0.16 -9.17 3.98
C ASN A 15 -0.44 -8.28 2.88
N LEU A 16 0.24 -8.08 1.76
CA LEU A 16 -0.30 -7.29 0.64
C LEU A 16 -1.68 -7.80 0.18
N LYS A 17 -1.86 -9.13 0.13
CA LYS A 17 -3.13 -9.75 -0.30
C LYS A 17 -4.30 -9.47 0.64
N SER A 18 -4.04 -9.43 1.95
CA SER A 18 -5.05 -9.10 2.96
C SER A 18 -5.51 -7.66 2.80
N VAL A 19 -4.56 -6.73 2.63
CA VAL A 19 -4.85 -5.30 2.41
C VAL A 19 -5.62 -5.08 1.11
N GLU A 20 -5.20 -5.72 0.01
CA GLU A 20 -5.91 -5.67 -1.27
C GLU A 20 -7.38 -6.13 -1.13
N THR A 21 -7.60 -7.24 -0.43
CA THR A 21 -8.95 -7.79 -0.19
C THR A 21 -9.81 -6.84 0.62
N SER A 22 -9.27 -6.26 1.70
CA SER A 22 -10.00 -5.29 2.53
C SER A 22 -10.36 -4.02 1.75
N LEU A 23 -9.45 -3.47 0.95
CA LEU A 23 -9.70 -2.28 0.16
C LEU A 23 -10.75 -2.52 -0.93
N LYS A 24 -10.70 -3.69 -1.59
CA LYS A 24 -11.73 -4.12 -2.55
C LYS A 24 -13.10 -4.26 -1.89
N TYR A 25 -13.16 -4.89 -0.71
CA TYR A 25 -14.41 -5.04 0.05
C TYR A 25 -15.02 -3.69 0.44
N LEU A 26 -14.18 -2.71 0.80
CA LEU A 26 -14.59 -1.35 1.13
C LEU A 26 -14.91 -0.48 -0.10
N GLY A 27 -14.67 -0.96 -1.33
CA GLY A 27 -14.87 -0.19 -2.56
C GLY A 27 -13.93 1.02 -2.68
N ALA A 28 -12.76 0.98 -2.02
CA ALA A 28 -11.80 2.07 -2.06
C ALA A 28 -11.09 2.18 -3.42
N ASP A 29 -10.75 3.39 -3.86
CA ASP A 29 -9.87 3.63 -5.01
C ASP A 29 -8.41 3.50 -4.54
N PHE A 30 -7.73 2.45 -4.99
CA PHE A 30 -6.35 2.19 -4.61
C PHE A 30 -5.52 1.63 -5.75
N PHE A 31 -4.21 1.76 -5.61
CA PHE A 31 -3.24 1.11 -6.49
C PHE A 31 -2.06 0.58 -5.67
N ILE A 32 -1.45 -0.48 -6.18
CA ILE A 32 -0.26 -1.06 -5.60
C ILE A 32 0.94 -0.58 -6.42
N SER A 33 1.97 -0.06 -5.75
CA SER A 33 3.19 0.36 -6.43
C SER A 33 4.41 0.28 -5.52
N LYS A 34 5.54 -0.07 -6.12
CA LYS A 34 6.89 0.02 -5.53
C LYS A 34 7.67 1.25 -6.00
N GLU A 35 7.10 2.03 -6.92
CA GLU A 35 7.76 3.19 -7.50
C GLU A 35 7.46 4.44 -6.66
N PRO A 36 8.46 5.08 -6.04
CA PRO A 36 8.24 6.26 -5.20
C PRO A 36 7.48 7.38 -5.92
N GLY A 37 7.79 7.62 -7.21
CA GLY A 37 7.13 8.64 -8.01
C GLY A 37 5.64 8.40 -8.26
N LYS A 38 5.15 7.15 -8.19
CA LYS A 38 3.72 6.83 -8.25
C LYS A 38 3.07 7.01 -6.89
N VAL A 39 3.73 6.52 -5.84
CA VAL A 39 3.27 6.62 -4.45
C VAL A 39 3.06 8.08 -4.01
N LEU A 40 3.99 8.97 -4.39
CA LEU A 40 3.91 10.40 -4.07
C LEU A 40 2.73 11.14 -4.70
N LYS A 41 2.03 10.52 -5.66
CA LYS A 41 0.84 11.10 -6.31
C LYS A 41 -0.47 10.70 -5.65
N ALA A 42 -0.44 9.84 -4.63
CA ALA A 42 -1.62 9.39 -3.90
C ALA A 42 -2.03 10.39 -2.81
N ASP A 43 -3.31 10.38 -2.46
CA ASP A 43 -3.85 11.19 -1.35
C ASP A 43 -3.53 10.56 0.01
N SER A 44 -3.35 9.23 0.03
CA SER A 44 -3.11 8.43 1.24
C SER A 44 -2.15 7.29 0.95
N LEU A 45 -1.41 6.86 1.97
CA LEU A 45 -0.41 5.79 1.88
C LEU A 45 -0.71 4.66 2.88
N ILE A 46 -0.62 3.42 2.41
CA ILE A 46 -0.62 2.20 3.23
C ILE A 46 0.70 1.48 3.03
N ILE A 47 1.40 1.22 4.13
CA ILE A 47 2.60 0.39 4.18
C ILE A 47 2.19 -0.94 4.85
N PRO A 48 1.84 -1.97 4.05
CA PRO A 48 1.30 -3.23 4.59
C PRO A 48 2.41 -3.97 5.33
N GLY A 49 2.29 -4.34 6.62
CA GLY A 49 3.34 -5.10 7.31
C GLY A 49 2.84 -6.11 8.35
N VAL A 50 3.64 -7.14 8.63
CA VAL A 50 3.35 -8.20 9.62
C VAL A 50 4.35 -8.16 10.77
N GLY A 51 4.29 -7.15 11.65
CA GLY A 51 5.14 -7.11 12.88
C GLY A 51 6.67 -7.04 12.69
N GLU A 52 7.18 -7.26 11.48
CA GLU A 52 8.58 -7.24 11.06
C GLU A 52 8.89 -5.91 10.34
N ALA A 53 8.47 -4.79 10.94
CA ALA A 53 8.77 -3.45 10.40
C ALA A 53 10.28 -3.24 10.19
N ARG A 54 11.12 -3.98 10.93
CA ARG A 54 12.57 -4.00 10.75
C ARG A 54 13.01 -4.72 9.47
N ALA A 55 12.53 -5.94 9.20
CA ALA A 55 12.87 -6.67 7.98
C ALA A 55 12.37 -5.95 6.72
N ALA A 56 11.26 -5.22 6.82
CA ALA A 56 10.75 -4.33 5.78
C ALA A 56 11.74 -3.21 5.41
N MET A 57 12.28 -2.52 6.42
CA MET A 57 13.20 -1.39 6.25
C MET A 57 14.59 -1.83 5.74
N GLU A 58 15.02 -3.06 6.04
CA GLU A 58 16.29 -3.61 5.54
C GLU A 58 16.23 -3.99 4.04
N ASN A 59 15.03 -4.07 3.43
CA ASN A 59 14.81 -4.45 2.03
C ASN A 59 14.37 -3.27 1.12
N LEU A 60 14.41 -2.04 1.65
CA LEU A 60 14.07 -0.78 0.97
C LEU A 60 15.31 -0.18 0.29
#